data_AF-A0A0B5WZK0-F1
#
_entry.id   AF-A0A0B5WZK0-F1
#
_cell.length_a   1.000
_cell.length_b   1.000
_cell.length_c   1.000
_cell.angle_alpha   90.00
_cell.angle_beta   90.00
_cell.angle_gamma   90.00
#
_symmetry.space_group_name_H-M   'P 1'
#
loop_
_entity.id
_entity.type
_entity.pdbx_description
1 polymer ?
#
loop_
_entity_poly.entity_id
_entity_poly.type
_entity_poly.pdbx_seq_one_letter_code
_entity_poly.pdbx_strand_id
1 'polypeptide(L)'
;MPTHLIYSAWKKTKDENGVIWQNTKDGKGNEIIRNIKFVDPMQHKDMEEHTGACFLCGKQMTHGMKLKKVFSNVFTDWNQAKNPSGTHVCPACCFSILTTKERYGLRTFSNVANEEHLWLPNRVEMREFLLRPPDPPFVVNLAVSQKKHIAFKGEVNYSRDIFTVMYEEMPVLIVLKKFKKLLTIVEHFLYGFTKTEITTGEYSQKRILDFGIDAWEAFEEQVKPYRGTPFLDVVMFVAQRIENEEHSCNEGNLRFAQKRAPLV
;
A
#
# COMPACT_ATOMS: atom_id res chain seq x y z
N MET A 1 -0.33 -15.92 7.92
CA MET A 1 0.71 -14.95 8.35
C MET A 1 1.18 -14.20 7.12
N PRO A 2 1.16 -12.86 7.13
CA PRO A 2 1.47 -12.03 5.96
C PRO A 2 2.88 -12.30 5.42
N THR A 3 3.88 -12.38 6.29
CA THR A 3 5.29 -12.60 5.91
C THR A 3 5.49 -13.89 5.11
N HIS A 4 4.74 -14.94 5.42
CA HIS A 4 4.86 -16.23 4.74
C HIS A 4 4.23 -16.17 3.35
N LEU A 5 3.06 -15.54 3.23
CA LEU A 5 2.41 -15.33 1.93
C LEU A 5 3.30 -14.50 1.02
N ILE A 6 3.81 -13.37 1.51
CA ILE A 6 4.72 -12.47 0.79
C ILE A 6 5.97 -13.23 0.32
N TYR A 7 6.61 -13.97 1.21
CA TYR A 7 7.84 -14.68 0.87
C TYR A 7 7.60 -15.84 -0.11
N SER A 8 6.50 -16.59 0.01
CA SER A 8 6.13 -17.60 -1.00
C SER A 8 5.85 -16.98 -2.35
N ALA A 9 5.10 -15.88 -2.40
CA ALA A 9 4.82 -15.15 -3.63
C ALA A 9 6.10 -14.63 -4.28
N TRP A 10 7.00 -14.02 -3.50
CA TRP A 10 8.29 -13.56 -4.02
C TRP A 10 9.10 -14.68 -4.68
N LYS A 11 9.18 -15.86 -4.04
CA LYS A 11 9.90 -17.01 -4.60
C LYS A 11 9.38 -17.46 -5.97
N LYS A 12 8.07 -17.29 -6.21
CA LYS A 12 7.41 -17.59 -7.49
C LYS A 12 7.51 -16.44 -8.50
N THR A 13 7.67 -15.21 -8.02
CA THR A 13 7.71 -14.00 -8.86
C THR A 13 9.09 -13.68 -9.40
N LYS A 14 10.12 -13.89 -8.57
CA LYS A 14 11.50 -13.51 -8.86
C LYS A 14 12.06 -14.25 -10.07
N ASP A 15 12.98 -13.61 -10.77
CA ASP A 15 13.85 -14.30 -11.71
C ASP A 15 14.90 -15.18 -11.00
N GLU A 16 15.78 -15.80 -11.79
CA GLU A 16 16.90 -16.62 -11.30
C GLU A 16 17.85 -15.84 -10.37
N ASN A 17 17.95 -14.52 -10.53
CA ASN A 17 18.83 -13.63 -9.78
C ASN A 17 18.16 -12.99 -8.55
N GLY A 18 16.89 -13.30 -8.28
CA GLY A 18 16.14 -12.73 -7.16
C GLY A 18 15.55 -11.35 -7.43
N VAL A 19 15.44 -10.96 -8.70
CA VAL A 19 14.93 -9.67 -9.13
C VAL A 19 13.43 -9.76 -9.41
N ILE A 20 12.70 -8.71 -9.01
CA ILE A 20 11.34 -8.42 -9.47
C ILE A 20 11.28 -7.00 -10.04
N TRP A 21 10.35 -6.77 -10.96
CA TRP A 21 10.22 -5.49 -11.65
C TRP A 21 9.21 -4.57 -10.96
N GLN A 22 9.48 -3.27 -10.99
CA GLN A 22 8.57 -2.22 -10.54
C GLN A 22 8.44 -1.15 -11.62
N ASN A 23 7.21 -0.89 -12.06
CA ASN A 23 6.90 0.28 -12.88
C ASN A 23 6.92 1.53 -12.00
N THR A 24 7.63 2.58 -12.39
CA THR A 24 7.63 3.87 -11.69
C THR A 24 7.85 5.01 -12.68
N LYS A 25 7.79 6.25 -12.19
CA LYS A 25 8.23 7.42 -12.94
C LYS A 25 9.59 7.91 -12.43
N ASP A 26 10.40 8.45 -13.33
CA ASP A 26 11.62 9.17 -12.98
C ASP A 26 11.29 10.58 -12.41
N GLY A 27 12.32 11.34 -12.02
CA GLY A 27 12.14 12.71 -11.52
C GLY A 27 11.58 13.71 -12.54
N LYS A 28 11.50 13.33 -13.82
CA LYS A 28 10.94 14.12 -14.93
C LYS A 28 9.53 13.64 -15.32
N GLY A 29 9.02 12.58 -14.69
CA GLY A 29 7.71 12.01 -14.97
C GLY A 29 7.68 10.93 -16.05
N ASN A 30 8.82 10.53 -16.62
CA ASN A 30 8.88 9.47 -17.63
C ASN A 30 8.72 8.10 -16.99
N GLU A 31 8.00 7.20 -17.65
CA GLU A 31 7.84 5.83 -17.19
C GLU A 31 9.15 5.05 -17.32
N ILE A 32 9.54 4.37 -16.23
CA ILE A 32 10.72 3.54 -16.15
C ILE A 32 10.40 2.24 -15.41
N ILE A 33 11.16 1.18 -15.73
CA ILE A 33 11.11 -0.10 -15.02
C ILE A 33 12.34 -0.20 -14.13
N ARG A 34 12.13 -0.40 -12.83
CA ARG A 34 13.19 -0.64 -11.85
C ARG A 34 13.35 -2.13 -11.59
N ASN A 35 14.59 -2.60 -11.64
CA ASN A 35 14.97 -3.95 -11.23
C ASN A 35 15.22 -3.95 -9.73
N ILE A 36 14.32 -4.58 -8.96
CA ILE A 36 14.42 -4.65 -7.51
C ILE A 36 14.94 -6.03 -7.11
N LYS A 37 16.20 -6.08 -6.70
CA LYS A 37 16.83 -7.31 -6.21
C LYS A 37 16.52 -7.51 -4.72
N PHE A 38 15.92 -8.65 -4.41
CA PHE A 38 15.86 -9.17 -3.04
C PHE A 38 16.81 -10.37 -2.91
N VAL A 39 17.25 -10.60 -1.68
CA VAL A 39 18.10 -11.76 -1.35
C VAL A 39 17.25 -12.78 -0.63
N ASP A 40 17.34 -14.03 -1.07
CA ASP A 40 16.72 -15.14 -0.36
C ASP A 40 17.38 -15.28 1.02
N PRO A 41 16.65 -15.13 2.13
CA PRO A 41 17.22 -15.34 3.46
C PRO A 41 17.80 -16.74 3.64
N MET A 42 17.31 -17.75 2.90
CA MET A 42 17.87 -19.11 2.93
C MET A 42 19.32 -19.18 2.43
N GLN A 43 19.75 -18.23 1.58
CA GLN A 43 21.11 -18.15 1.06
C GLN A 43 22.00 -17.21 1.89
N HIS A 44 21.45 -16.61 2.96
CA HIS A 44 22.22 -15.69 3.79
C HIS A 44 23.19 -16.47 4.68
N LYS A 45 24.44 -16.01 4.79
CA LYS A 45 25.51 -16.66 5.58
C LYS A 45 25.20 -16.91 7.07
N ASP A 46 24.29 -16.11 7.64
CA ASP A 46 23.86 -16.21 9.04
C ASP A 46 22.56 -17.04 9.20
N MET A 47 22.04 -17.63 8.12
CA MET A 47 20.95 -18.60 8.18
C MET A 47 21.52 -19.95 8.58
N GLU A 48 21.06 -20.51 9.69
CA GLU A 48 21.52 -21.80 10.22
C GLU A 48 20.35 -22.78 10.41
N GLU A 49 20.65 -24.07 10.42
CA GLU A 49 19.69 -25.09 10.84
C GLU A 49 19.27 -24.84 12.29
N HIS A 50 17.97 -24.74 12.51
CA HIS A 50 17.38 -24.53 13.82
C HIS A 50 15.92 -24.97 13.81
N THR A 51 15.60 -26.00 14.60
CA THR A 51 14.22 -26.46 14.76
C THR A 51 13.57 -25.75 15.94
N GLY A 52 12.45 -25.07 15.70
CA GLY A 52 11.67 -24.39 16.74
C GLY A 52 10.68 -23.37 16.20
N ALA A 53 10.07 -22.59 17.09
CA ALA A 53 9.12 -21.54 16.72
C ALA A 53 9.82 -20.18 16.48
N CYS A 54 9.51 -19.53 15.35
CA CYS A 54 10.01 -18.21 15.00
C CYS A 54 9.65 -17.16 16.04
N PHE A 55 10.65 -16.39 16.49
CA PHE A 55 10.47 -15.27 17.43
C PHE A 55 9.36 -14.31 16.99
N LEU A 56 9.37 -13.90 15.72
CA LEU A 56 8.47 -12.86 15.24
C LEU A 56 7.06 -13.40 14.97
N CYS A 57 6.92 -14.46 14.16
CA CYS A 57 5.61 -14.94 13.72
C CYS A 57 5.07 -16.16 14.48
N GLY A 58 5.87 -16.79 15.34
CA GLY A 58 5.49 -17.98 16.10
C GLY A 58 5.40 -19.28 15.30
N LYS A 59 5.53 -19.25 13.97
CA LYS A 59 5.47 -20.48 13.15
C LYS A 59 6.70 -21.36 13.36
N GLN A 60 6.50 -22.67 13.29
CA GLN A 60 7.59 -23.65 13.29
C GLN A 60 8.49 -23.45 12.06
N MET A 61 9.78 -23.61 12.27
CA MET A 61 10.83 -23.52 11.24
C MET A 61 11.90 -24.57 11.50
N THR A 62 12.62 -24.94 10.45
CA THR A 62 13.81 -25.82 10.51
C THR A 62 15.10 -25.05 10.28
N HIS A 63 15.00 -23.78 9.87
CA HIS A 63 16.10 -22.88 9.65
C HIS A 63 15.73 -21.51 10.22
N GLY A 64 16.70 -20.81 10.78
CA GLY A 64 16.49 -19.48 11.30
C GLY A 64 17.77 -18.69 11.47
N MET A 65 17.62 -17.39 11.59
CA MET A 65 18.71 -16.47 11.89
C MET A 65 18.58 -15.94 13.30
N LYS A 66 19.68 -15.89 14.06
CA LYS A 66 19.71 -15.37 15.43
C LYS A 66 19.21 -13.93 15.52
N LEU A 67 18.49 -13.58 16.59
CA LEU A 67 17.92 -12.24 16.79
C LEU A 67 18.92 -11.11 16.54
N LYS A 68 20.12 -11.20 17.13
CA LYS A 68 21.18 -10.17 17.00
C LYS A 68 21.69 -9.95 15.58
N LYS A 69 21.40 -10.87 14.65
CA LYS A 69 21.74 -10.75 13.23
C LYS A 69 20.59 -10.16 12.42
N VAL A 70 19.36 -10.24 12.95
CA VAL A 70 18.15 -9.73 12.31
C VAL A 70 17.79 -8.32 12.78
N PHE A 71 17.86 -8.10 14.08
CA PHE A 71 17.44 -6.87 14.75
C PHE A 71 18.66 -6.14 15.32
N SER A 72 18.76 -4.85 15.01
CA SER A 72 19.66 -3.93 15.71
C SER A 72 19.12 -3.56 17.08
N ASN A 73 19.98 -2.99 17.92
CA ASN A 73 19.61 -2.41 19.22
C ASN A 73 18.57 -1.25 19.14
N VAL A 74 18.37 -0.64 17.96
CA VAL A 74 17.35 0.40 17.74
C VAL A 74 16.00 -0.13 17.24
N PHE A 75 15.82 -1.45 17.16
CA PHE A 75 14.51 -2.02 16.85
C PHE A 75 13.55 -1.74 18.01
N THR A 76 12.32 -1.30 17.72
CA THR A 76 11.34 -0.88 18.75
C THR A 76 10.09 -1.75 18.79
N ASP A 77 9.81 -2.51 17.73
CA ASP A 77 8.60 -3.32 17.61
C ASP A 77 8.71 -4.69 18.30
N TRP A 78 9.41 -4.77 19.44
CA TRP A 78 9.59 -6.00 20.20
C TRP A 78 8.26 -6.59 20.69
N ASN A 79 7.27 -5.73 20.95
CA ASN A 79 5.91 -6.11 21.35
C ASN A 79 5.14 -6.88 20.27
N GLN A 80 5.62 -6.91 19.02
CA GLN A 80 5.01 -7.66 17.92
C GLN A 80 5.47 -9.12 17.87
N ALA A 81 6.42 -9.52 18.70
CA ALA A 81 6.93 -10.89 18.73
C ALA A 81 5.86 -11.87 19.24
N LYS A 82 5.47 -12.84 18.40
CA LYS A 82 4.53 -13.90 18.78
C LYS A 82 5.17 -15.01 19.62
N ASN A 83 6.50 -15.12 19.62
CA ASN A 83 7.26 -15.99 20.49
C ASN A 83 8.41 -15.22 21.15
N PRO A 84 8.15 -14.41 22.20
CA PRO A 84 9.17 -13.54 22.80
C PRO A 84 10.38 -14.28 23.39
N SER A 85 10.25 -15.56 23.73
CA SER A 85 11.37 -16.40 24.22
C SER A 85 12.17 -17.05 23.09
N GLY A 86 11.73 -16.93 21.83
CA GLY A 86 12.41 -17.50 20.67
C GLY A 86 13.75 -16.84 20.40
N THR A 87 14.74 -17.62 20.00
CA THR A 87 16.12 -17.14 19.75
C THR A 87 16.43 -16.86 18.28
N HIS A 88 15.53 -17.28 17.37
CA HIS A 88 15.72 -17.25 15.93
C HIS A 88 14.49 -16.69 15.20
N VAL A 89 14.72 -16.15 14.00
CA VAL A 89 13.70 -15.64 13.09
C VAL A 89 13.69 -16.48 11.81
N CYS A 90 12.50 -16.90 11.38
CA CYS A 90 12.35 -17.73 10.18
C CYS A 90 12.66 -16.97 8.88
N PRO A 91 12.93 -17.69 7.77
CA PRO A 91 13.25 -17.07 6.47
C PRO A 91 12.20 -16.06 6.00
N ALA A 92 10.91 -16.37 6.13
CA ALA A 92 9.83 -15.48 5.72
C ALA A 92 9.82 -14.14 6.49
N CYS A 93 10.06 -14.20 7.80
CA CYS A 93 10.16 -12.99 8.63
C CYS A 93 11.43 -12.21 8.34
N CYS A 94 12.57 -12.91 8.16
CA CYS A 94 13.82 -12.30 7.72
C CYS A 94 13.64 -11.57 6.38
N PHE A 95 12.96 -12.17 5.40
CA PHE A 95 12.68 -11.52 4.10
C PHE A 95 11.97 -10.17 4.27
N SER A 96 11.01 -10.12 5.18
CA SER A 96 10.16 -8.94 5.39
C SER A 96 10.86 -7.81 6.16
N ILE A 97 11.80 -8.14 7.04
CA ILE A 97 12.38 -7.17 8.00
C ILE A 97 13.84 -6.84 7.73
N LEU A 98 14.62 -7.78 7.21
CA LEU A 98 16.06 -7.63 7.14
C LEU A 98 16.39 -6.55 6.10
N THR A 99 17.22 -5.58 6.46
CA THR A 99 17.81 -4.57 5.55
C THR A 99 19.33 -4.74 5.53
N THR A 100 19.92 -4.93 4.35
CA THR A 100 21.39 -4.96 4.19
C THR A 100 21.83 -3.78 3.32
N LYS A 101 23.11 -3.39 3.40
CA LYS A 101 23.67 -2.27 2.63
C LYS A 101 23.56 -2.48 1.10
N GLU A 102 23.46 -3.72 0.65
CA GLU A 102 23.43 -4.11 -0.75
C GLU A 102 22.02 -4.43 -1.28
N ARG A 103 20.96 -4.19 -0.50
CA ARG A 103 19.60 -4.55 -0.89
C ARG A 103 18.57 -3.50 -0.56
N TYR A 104 17.47 -3.54 -1.29
CA TYR A 104 16.23 -2.96 -0.81
C TYR A 104 15.56 -3.86 0.22
N GLY A 105 15.19 -3.29 1.36
CA GLY A 105 14.27 -3.95 2.29
C GLY A 105 12.83 -3.69 1.86
N LEU A 106 11.94 -4.63 2.10
CA LEU A 106 10.51 -4.48 1.76
C LEU A 106 9.86 -3.23 2.42
N ARG A 107 10.47 -2.70 3.48
CA ARG A 107 10.09 -1.45 4.17
C ARG A 107 9.97 -0.22 3.26
N THR A 108 10.67 -0.20 2.13
CA THR A 108 10.67 0.96 1.22
C THR A 108 9.58 0.88 0.15
N PHE A 109 8.79 -0.19 0.13
CA PHE A 109 7.79 -0.41 -0.91
C PHE A 109 6.41 -0.65 -0.34
N SER A 110 5.43 0.01 -0.94
CA SER A 110 4.07 -0.53 -0.92
C SER A 110 4.09 -1.87 -1.65
N ASN A 111 3.37 -2.85 -1.13
CA ASN A 111 3.38 -4.19 -1.69
C ASN A 111 2.00 -4.84 -1.59
N VAL A 112 1.70 -5.65 -2.60
CA VAL A 112 0.54 -6.54 -2.64
C VAL A 112 1.09 -7.93 -2.88
N ALA A 113 0.57 -8.94 -2.19
CA ALA A 113 0.93 -10.31 -2.49
C ALA A 113 -0.28 -11.24 -2.36
N ASN A 114 -0.36 -12.23 -3.23
CA ASN A 114 -1.25 -13.38 -3.08
C ASN A 114 -0.43 -14.68 -3.07
N GLU A 115 -1.04 -15.82 -3.37
CA GLU A 115 -0.32 -17.11 -3.37
C GLU A 115 0.70 -17.24 -4.50
N GLU A 116 0.52 -16.49 -5.60
CA GLU A 116 1.31 -16.64 -6.82
C GLU A 116 2.31 -15.53 -7.04
N HIS A 117 2.01 -14.30 -6.62
CA HIS A 117 2.78 -13.14 -7.03
C HIS A 117 2.97 -12.11 -5.92
N LEU A 118 4.14 -11.47 -5.91
CA LEU A 118 4.47 -10.30 -5.10
C LEU A 118 4.61 -9.09 -6.03
N TRP A 119 3.68 -8.14 -5.93
CA TRP A 119 3.73 -6.88 -6.65
C TRP A 119 4.34 -5.78 -5.79
N LEU A 120 5.15 -4.91 -6.41
CA LEU A 120 5.61 -3.64 -5.83
C LEU A 120 4.96 -2.45 -6.55
N PRO A 121 3.63 -2.28 -6.42
CA PRO A 121 2.90 -1.35 -7.25
C PRO A 121 3.31 0.10 -6.99
N ASN A 122 3.34 0.90 -8.06
CA ASN A 122 3.27 2.35 -7.93
C ASN A 122 1.86 2.79 -7.51
N ARG A 123 1.64 4.11 -7.39
CA ARG A 123 0.33 4.64 -6.93
C ARG A 123 -0.83 4.33 -7.88
N VAL A 124 -0.58 4.31 -9.19
CA VAL A 124 -1.60 3.96 -10.20
C VAL A 124 -1.99 2.49 -10.04
N GLU A 125 -0.99 1.61 -10.00
CA GLU A 125 -1.23 0.16 -9.85
C GLU A 125 -1.87 -0.15 -8.49
N MET A 126 -1.47 0.54 -7.42
CA MET A 126 -2.06 0.35 -6.09
C MET A 126 -3.54 0.75 -6.07
N ARG A 127 -3.91 1.83 -6.77
CA ARG A 127 -5.32 2.20 -6.97
C ARG A 127 -6.10 1.03 -7.58
N GLU A 128 -5.54 0.40 -8.62
CA GLU A 128 -6.16 -0.74 -9.28
C GLU A 128 -6.29 -1.95 -8.36
N PHE A 129 -5.26 -2.26 -7.57
CA PHE A 129 -5.35 -3.33 -6.57
C PHE A 129 -6.41 -3.07 -5.50
N LEU A 130 -6.61 -1.82 -5.08
CA LEU A 130 -7.67 -1.49 -4.12
C LEU A 130 -9.07 -1.55 -4.73
N LEU A 131 -9.21 -1.27 -6.04
CA LEU A 131 -10.48 -1.35 -6.76
C LEU A 131 -10.84 -2.77 -7.21
N ARG A 132 -9.81 -3.59 -7.47
CA ARG A 132 -9.87 -4.97 -7.93
C ARG A 132 -8.83 -5.81 -7.17
N PRO A 133 -9.09 -6.14 -5.88
CA PRO A 133 -8.15 -6.94 -5.10
C PRO A 133 -7.88 -8.30 -5.74
N PRO A 134 -6.68 -8.89 -5.52
CA PRO A 134 -6.38 -10.25 -5.99
C PRO A 134 -7.34 -11.29 -5.43
N ASP A 135 -7.34 -12.48 -6.02
CA ASP A 135 -8.04 -13.61 -5.41
C ASP A 135 -7.41 -13.95 -4.05
N PRO A 136 -8.24 -14.26 -3.03
CA PRO A 136 -7.71 -14.56 -1.71
C PRO A 136 -7.00 -15.93 -1.67
N PRO A 137 -6.04 -16.11 -0.73
CA PRO A 137 -5.59 -15.14 0.26
C PRO A 137 -4.66 -14.06 -0.32
N PHE A 138 -4.79 -12.81 0.16
CA PHE A 138 -3.90 -11.72 -0.25
C PHE A 138 -3.56 -10.76 0.90
N VAL A 139 -2.51 -9.96 0.74
CA VAL A 139 -2.11 -8.88 1.66
C VAL A 139 -1.95 -7.58 0.89
N VAL A 140 -2.20 -6.44 1.54
CA VAL A 140 -1.98 -5.10 0.97
C VAL A 140 -1.32 -4.21 2.02
N ASN A 141 -0.17 -3.63 1.66
CA ASN A 141 0.62 -2.77 2.53
C ASN A 141 0.97 -1.46 1.81
N LEU A 142 0.74 -0.32 2.46
CA LEU A 142 1.04 1.02 1.95
C LEU A 142 2.20 1.64 2.74
N ALA A 143 3.36 1.76 2.09
CA ALA A 143 4.55 2.40 2.65
C ALA A 143 4.61 3.87 2.19
N VAL A 144 3.93 4.73 2.92
CA VAL A 144 3.85 6.19 2.71
C VAL A 144 5.19 6.86 3.00
N SER A 145 5.77 6.57 4.17
CA SER A 145 7.06 7.11 4.63
C SER A 145 8.25 6.38 4.02
N GLN A 146 8.02 5.15 3.53
CA GLN A 146 9.06 4.22 3.05
C GLN A 146 10.13 3.89 4.10
N LYS A 147 9.83 4.16 5.37
CA LYS A 147 10.77 4.01 6.49
C LYS A 147 10.37 2.90 7.45
N LYS A 148 9.15 2.36 7.41
CA LYS A 148 8.66 1.42 8.44
C LYS A 148 8.60 -0.02 7.96
N HIS A 149 8.84 -0.97 8.86
CA HIS A 149 8.71 -2.40 8.56
C HIS A 149 7.25 -2.84 8.71
N ILE A 150 6.45 -2.69 7.66
CA ILE A 150 5.00 -2.86 7.72
C ILE A 150 4.52 -4.26 7.31
N ALA A 151 5.31 -4.96 6.49
CA ALA A 151 4.93 -6.24 5.88
C ALA A 151 4.62 -7.36 6.88
N PHE A 152 5.23 -7.34 8.07
CA PHE A 152 4.94 -8.32 9.11
C PHE A 152 3.75 -7.96 10.00
N LYS A 153 3.33 -6.69 9.98
CA LYS A 153 2.20 -6.16 10.75
C LYS A 153 0.87 -6.37 10.01
N GLY A 154 0.91 -6.48 8.68
CA GLY A 154 -0.28 -6.59 7.84
C GLY A 154 -1.16 -7.81 8.12
N GLU A 155 -2.36 -7.80 7.55
CA GLU A 155 -3.34 -8.88 7.69
C GLU A 155 -3.51 -9.65 6.38
N VAL A 156 -3.76 -10.95 6.49
CA VAL A 156 -4.10 -11.79 5.33
C VAL A 156 -5.62 -11.71 5.14
N ASN A 157 -6.01 -11.23 3.97
CA ASN A 157 -7.39 -11.02 3.57
C ASN A 157 -7.95 -12.26 2.87
N TYR A 158 -9.22 -12.55 3.16
CA TYR A 158 -9.98 -13.67 2.57
C TYR A 158 -11.23 -13.23 1.82
N SER A 159 -11.48 -11.91 1.73
CA SER A 159 -12.59 -11.32 0.99
C SER A 159 -12.10 -10.20 0.09
N ARG A 160 -12.73 -10.06 -1.07
CA ARG A 160 -12.45 -8.98 -2.05
C ARG A 160 -13.38 -7.77 -1.86
N ASP A 161 -14.46 -7.92 -1.08
CA ASP A 161 -15.42 -6.86 -0.81
C ASP A 161 -15.13 -6.10 0.50
N ILE A 162 -14.57 -6.81 1.48
CA ILE A 162 -14.20 -6.27 2.80
C ILE A 162 -12.82 -6.80 3.15
N PHE A 163 -11.82 -5.93 3.21
CA PHE A 163 -10.43 -6.32 3.44
C PHE A 163 -9.65 -5.25 4.17
N THR A 164 -8.59 -5.65 4.87
CA THR A 164 -7.70 -4.73 5.58
C THR A 164 -6.53 -4.33 4.69
N VAL A 165 -6.21 -3.04 4.71
CA VAL A 165 -4.97 -2.47 4.15
C VAL A 165 -4.11 -2.00 5.32
N MET A 166 -2.83 -2.40 5.36
CA MET A 166 -1.89 -1.86 6.34
C MET A 166 -1.37 -0.51 5.83
N TYR A 167 -1.91 0.59 6.37
CA TYR A 167 -1.49 1.96 6.06
C TYR A 167 -0.43 2.40 7.08
N GLU A 168 0.85 2.40 6.68
CA GLU A 168 1.98 2.50 7.60
C GLU A 168 1.88 1.46 8.74
N GLU A 169 1.46 1.87 9.93
CA GLU A 169 1.32 1.02 11.11
C GLU A 169 -0.13 0.89 11.59
N MET A 170 -1.06 1.35 10.76
CA MET A 170 -2.48 1.33 11.07
C MET A 170 -3.22 0.39 10.11
N PRO A 171 -3.84 -0.69 10.61
CA PRO A 171 -4.76 -1.48 9.80
C PRO A 171 -6.02 -0.66 9.50
N VAL A 172 -6.36 -0.53 8.23
CA VAL A 172 -7.54 0.20 7.75
C VAL A 172 -8.49 -0.78 7.08
N LEU A 173 -9.70 -0.89 7.61
CA LEU A 173 -10.75 -1.73 7.01
C LEU A 173 -11.33 -1.03 5.78
N ILE A 174 -11.17 -1.67 4.63
CA ILE A 174 -11.73 -1.24 3.36
C ILE A 174 -13.03 -1.99 3.09
N VAL A 175 -14.12 -1.25 2.96
CA VAL A 175 -15.37 -1.74 2.37
C VAL A 175 -15.40 -1.25 0.92
N LEU A 176 -15.23 -2.15 -0.04
CA LEU A 176 -14.95 -1.82 -1.44
C LEU A 176 -15.98 -0.85 -2.04
N LYS A 177 -17.28 -1.04 -1.73
CA LYS A 177 -18.35 -0.15 -2.19
C LYS A 177 -18.20 1.28 -1.65
N LYS A 178 -17.85 1.44 -0.37
CA LYS A 178 -17.63 2.76 0.24
C LYS A 178 -16.36 3.40 -0.31
N PHE A 179 -15.31 2.60 -0.47
CA PHE A 179 -14.03 3.04 -1.02
C PHE A 179 -14.18 3.56 -2.45
N LYS A 180 -14.83 2.79 -3.33
CA LYS A 180 -15.15 3.20 -4.71
C LYS A 180 -15.89 4.52 -4.74
N LYS A 181 -16.99 4.64 -3.97
CA LYS A 181 -17.78 5.87 -3.91
C LYS A 181 -16.93 7.07 -3.48
N LEU A 182 -16.20 6.94 -2.37
CA LEU A 182 -15.40 8.05 -1.84
C LEU A 182 -14.22 8.40 -2.76
N LEU A 183 -13.55 7.41 -3.35
CA LEU A 183 -12.48 7.63 -4.31
C LEU A 183 -12.97 8.42 -5.52
N THR A 184 -14.11 8.02 -6.11
CA THR A 184 -14.70 8.77 -7.23
C THR A 184 -14.98 10.22 -6.84
N ILE A 185 -15.60 10.47 -5.68
CA ILE A 185 -15.89 11.82 -5.18
C ILE A 185 -14.61 12.63 -5.01
N VAL A 186 -13.59 12.07 -4.36
CA VAL A 186 -12.30 12.73 -4.13
C VAL A 186 -11.59 13.04 -5.44
N GLU A 187 -11.56 12.12 -6.40
CA GLU A 187 -10.93 12.33 -7.72
C GLU A 187 -11.60 13.46 -8.50
N HIS A 188 -12.93 13.61 -8.38
CA HIS A 188 -13.63 14.79 -8.92
C HIS A 188 -13.29 16.07 -8.14
N PHE A 189 -13.18 16.01 -6.82
CA PHE A 189 -12.82 17.17 -6.01
C PHE A 189 -11.40 17.68 -6.31
N LEU A 190 -10.50 16.79 -6.75
CA LEU A 190 -9.13 17.15 -7.16
C LEU A 190 -9.04 18.01 -8.42
N TYR A 191 -10.14 18.20 -9.18
CA TYR A 191 -10.18 19.17 -10.27
C TYR A 191 -10.10 20.61 -9.77
N GLY A 192 -10.82 20.92 -8.68
CA GLY A 192 -10.90 22.27 -8.11
C GLY A 192 -9.96 22.51 -6.95
N PHE A 193 -9.60 21.45 -6.21
CA PHE A 193 -8.94 21.58 -4.91
C PHE A 193 -7.70 20.70 -4.78
N THR A 194 -6.78 21.13 -3.91
CA THR A 194 -5.62 20.32 -3.55
C THR A 194 -6.00 19.19 -2.60
N LYS A 195 -5.13 18.18 -2.50
CA LYS A 195 -5.24 17.13 -1.48
C LYS A 195 -5.35 17.72 -0.07
N THR A 196 -4.52 18.73 0.24
CA THR A 196 -4.50 19.39 1.54
C THR A 196 -5.86 19.99 1.87
N GLU A 197 -6.41 20.84 0.99
CA GLU A 197 -7.72 21.46 1.18
C GLU A 197 -8.83 20.42 1.41
N ILE A 198 -8.84 19.34 0.63
CA ILE A 198 -9.83 18.25 0.80
C ILE A 198 -9.68 17.58 2.18
N THR A 199 -8.45 17.28 2.59
CA THR A 199 -8.19 16.62 3.87
C THR A 199 -8.47 17.49 5.08
N THR A 200 -8.22 18.80 5.01
CA THR A 200 -8.40 19.73 6.14
C THR A 200 -9.78 20.36 6.18
N GLY A 201 -10.44 20.51 5.02
CA GLY A 201 -11.66 21.30 4.87
C GLY A 201 -11.39 22.82 4.80
N GLU A 202 -10.13 23.23 4.76
CA GLU A 202 -9.72 24.63 4.67
C GLU A 202 -9.54 25.01 3.20
N TYR A 203 -10.62 25.46 2.57
CA TYR A 203 -10.64 25.77 1.15
C TYR A 203 -10.37 27.23 0.85
N SER A 204 -9.70 27.52 -0.27
CA SER A 204 -9.65 28.87 -0.82
C SER A 204 -11.03 29.33 -1.28
N GLN A 205 -11.48 30.49 -0.79
CA GLN A 205 -12.75 31.11 -1.23
C GLN A 205 -12.81 31.28 -2.75
N LYS A 206 -11.69 31.66 -3.37
CA LYS A 206 -11.59 31.79 -4.83
C LYS A 206 -11.88 30.45 -5.53
N ARG A 207 -11.31 29.35 -5.04
CA ARG A 207 -11.52 28.02 -5.64
C ARG A 207 -12.94 27.52 -5.45
N ILE A 208 -13.59 27.83 -4.32
CA ILE A 208 -15.02 27.54 -4.12
C ILE A 208 -15.85 28.27 -5.16
N LEU A 209 -15.60 29.57 -5.39
CA LEU A 209 -16.31 30.35 -6.39
C LEU A 209 -16.06 29.83 -7.81
N ASP A 210 -14.82 29.48 -8.14
CA ASP A 210 -14.43 28.95 -9.46
C ASP A 210 -15.04 27.55 -9.72
N PHE A 211 -15.13 26.70 -8.68
CA PHE A 211 -15.73 25.37 -8.74
C PHE A 211 -17.26 25.40 -8.75
N GLY A 212 -17.84 26.46 -8.19
CA GLY A 212 -19.28 26.62 -7.97
C GLY A 212 -19.68 26.20 -6.56
N ILE A 213 -20.38 27.09 -5.84
CA ILE A 213 -20.74 26.91 -4.42
C ILE A 213 -21.61 25.66 -4.24
N ASP A 214 -22.70 25.53 -4.99
CA ASP A 214 -23.63 24.40 -4.87
C ASP A 214 -22.95 23.04 -5.15
N ALA A 215 -22.06 23.02 -6.16
CA ALA A 215 -21.28 21.84 -6.48
C ALA A 215 -20.32 21.51 -5.33
N TRP A 216 -19.57 22.51 -4.85
CA TRP A 216 -18.66 22.33 -3.73
C TRP A 216 -19.39 21.78 -2.50
N GLU A 217 -20.53 22.35 -2.10
CA GLU A 217 -21.33 21.87 -0.96
C GLU A 217 -21.76 20.40 -1.12
N ALA A 218 -22.19 20.01 -2.32
CA ALA A 218 -22.64 18.65 -2.60
C ALA A 218 -21.52 17.59 -2.51
N PHE A 219 -20.29 17.93 -2.92
CA PHE A 219 -19.12 17.06 -2.74
C PHE A 219 -18.61 17.11 -1.29
N GLU A 220 -18.60 18.29 -0.69
CA GLU A 220 -18.15 18.56 0.67
C GLU A 220 -18.89 17.71 1.70
N GLU A 221 -20.21 17.68 1.61
CA GLU A 221 -21.08 16.92 2.53
C GLU A 221 -20.75 15.41 2.51
N GLN A 222 -20.21 14.89 1.41
CA GLN A 222 -19.85 13.49 1.28
C GLN A 222 -18.44 13.17 1.78
N VAL A 223 -17.51 14.12 1.72
CA VAL A 223 -16.11 13.94 2.14
C VAL A 223 -15.91 14.27 3.61
N LYS A 224 -16.56 15.33 4.11
CA LYS A 224 -16.43 15.83 5.49
C LYS A 224 -16.50 14.75 6.56
N PRO A 225 -17.42 13.76 6.51
CA PRO A 225 -17.50 12.70 7.54
C PRO A 225 -16.25 11.81 7.63
N TYR A 226 -15.39 11.80 6.61
CA TYR A 226 -14.19 10.98 6.56
C TYR A 226 -12.91 11.75 6.93
N ARG A 227 -12.97 13.07 7.18
CA ARG A 227 -11.78 13.84 7.56
C ARG A 227 -11.18 13.37 8.87
N GLY A 228 -9.85 13.34 8.91
CA GLY A 228 -9.09 12.80 10.05
C GLY A 228 -9.20 11.29 10.21
N THR A 229 -9.88 10.59 9.28
CA THR A 229 -9.96 9.13 9.31
C THR A 229 -8.86 8.50 8.44
N PRO A 230 -8.29 7.36 8.87
CA PRO A 230 -7.36 6.59 8.05
C PRO A 230 -7.95 6.10 6.74
N PHE A 231 -9.28 5.98 6.68
CA PHE A 231 -10.00 5.60 5.47
C PHE A 231 -9.83 6.67 4.37
N LEU A 232 -9.97 7.95 4.73
CA LEU A 232 -9.69 9.05 3.80
C LEU A 232 -8.20 9.07 3.43
N ASP A 233 -7.29 8.83 4.38
CA ASP A 233 -5.85 8.80 4.09
C ASP A 233 -5.49 7.76 3.01
N VAL A 234 -6.08 6.55 3.08
CA VAL A 234 -5.90 5.51 2.06
C VAL A 234 -6.47 5.96 0.71
N VAL A 235 -7.66 6.57 0.69
CA VAL A 235 -8.24 7.14 -0.54
C VAL A 235 -7.31 8.21 -1.13
N MET A 236 -6.88 9.17 -0.32
CA MET A 236 -6.00 10.27 -0.75
C MET A 236 -4.63 9.76 -1.21
N PHE A 237 -4.14 8.65 -0.67
CA PHE A 237 -2.87 8.05 -1.09
C PHE A 237 -2.91 7.63 -2.56
N VAL A 238 -3.99 7.00 -3.01
CA VAL A 238 -4.14 6.50 -4.39
C VAL A 238 -4.89 7.42 -5.33
N ALA A 239 -5.68 8.37 -4.81
CA ALA A 239 -6.48 9.28 -5.62
C ALA A 239 -5.63 10.07 -6.61
N GLN A 240 -6.11 10.15 -7.84
CA GLN A 240 -5.45 10.88 -8.92
C GLN A 240 -6.32 12.03 -9.40
N ARG A 241 -5.66 13.09 -9.90
CA ARG A 241 -6.38 14.08 -10.68
C ARG A 241 -6.64 13.46 -12.04
N ILE A 242 -7.91 13.31 -12.41
CA ILE A 242 -8.27 12.82 -13.73
C ILE A 242 -8.00 13.98 -14.69
N GLU A 243 -7.10 13.82 -15.66
CA GLU A 243 -6.66 14.96 -16.49
C GLU A 243 -7.52 15.22 -17.73
N ASN A 244 -8.52 14.40 -18.10
CA ASN A 244 -9.45 14.70 -19.21
C ASN A 244 -10.80 13.96 -19.09
N GLU A 245 -11.88 14.59 -19.59
CA GLU A 245 -13.30 14.20 -19.49
C GLU A 245 -13.75 12.96 -20.30
N GLU A 246 -12.87 12.25 -21.02
CA GLU A 246 -13.34 11.26 -22.01
C GLU A 246 -13.79 9.89 -21.47
N HIS A 247 -13.70 9.62 -20.17
CA HIS A 247 -14.04 8.29 -19.61
C HIS A 247 -15.22 8.27 -18.61
N SER A 248 -15.88 9.39 -18.33
CA SER A 248 -17.02 9.40 -17.39
C SER A 248 -18.37 9.04 -18.02
N CYS A 249 -18.45 8.93 -19.35
CA CYS A 249 -19.75 8.81 -20.04
C CYS A 249 -20.36 7.40 -20.11
N ASN A 250 -19.69 6.33 -19.65
CA ASN A 250 -20.23 4.96 -19.83
C ASN A 250 -20.70 4.23 -18.57
N GLU A 251 -20.69 4.84 -17.39
CA GLU A 251 -21.30 4.23 -16.20
C GLU A 251 -22.25 5.21 -15.48
N GLY A 252 -23.49 5.24 -15.96
CA GLY A 252 -24.69 5.48 -15.13
C GLY A 252 -24.82 6.82 -14.41
N ASN A 253 -25.48 7.77 -15.08
CA ASN A 253 -26.29 8.86 -14.48
C ASN A 253 -25.65 9.75 -13.42
N LEU A 254 -24.69 10.57 -13.84
CA LEU A 254 -24.52 11.93 -13.30
C LEU A 254 -24.30 12.89 -14.49
N ARG A 255 -25.39 13.41 -15.06
CA ARG A 255 -25.32 14.50 -16.04
C ARG A 255 -25.01 15.79 -15.28
N PHE A 256 -23.75 16.21 -15.27
CA PHE A 256 -23.39 17.57 -14.88
C PHE A 256 -23.31 18.45 -16.11
N ALA A 257 -24.10 19.52 -16.11
CA ALA A 257 -24.22 20.45 -17.22
C ALA A 257 -22.92 21.25 -17.39
N GLN A 258 -22.25 21.07 -18.53
CA GLN A 258 -21.25 22.02 -19.03
C GLN A 258 -21.93 23.34 -19.40
N LYS A 259 -21.51 24.43 -18.79
CA LYS A 259 -21.47 25.75 -19.43
C LYS A 259 -20.27 26.53 -18.95
N ARG A 260 -19.27 26.67 -19.84
CA ARG A 260 -18.71 27.98 -20.24
C ARG A 260 -17.86 27.80 -21.50
N ALA A 261 -18.35 28.41 -22.57
CA ALA A 261 -17.65 28.61 -23.82
C ALA A 261 -16.41 29.51 -23.62
N PRO A 262 -15.38 29.41 -24.50
CA PRO A 262 -14.19 30.23 -24.40
C PRO A 262 -14.50 31.68 -24.75
N LEU A 263 -14.01 32.61 -23.93
CA LEU A 263 -13.95 34.02 -24.30
C LEU A 263 -12.74 34.23 -25.22
N VAL A 264 -13.02 34.57 -26.47
CA VAL A 264 -12.13 35.32 -27.37
C VAL A 264 -12.30 36.80 -27.06
#